data_AF-A0A660L2P3-F1
#
_entry.id   AF-A0A660L2P3-F1
#
_cell.length_a   1.000
_cell.length_b   1.000
_cell.length_c   1.000
_cell.angle_alpha   90.00
_cell.angle_beta   90.00
_cell.angle_gamma   90.00
#
_symmetry.space_group_name_H-M   'P 1'
#
loop_
_entity.id
_entity.type
_entity.pdbx_description
1 polymer ?
#
loop_
_entity_poly.entity_id
_entity_poly.type
_entity_poly.pdbx_seq_one_letter_code
_entity_poly.pdbx_strand_id
1 'polypeptide(L)'
;MSTASVILLGCLGVIVFDALAALLSRTTSLRYVWFAPGSFVIYAVTGYFAADASGSVVVGAAAGAVAATVDATLGSIIGKGLQGEFEPVAPRLEAAGAAFAITVGALAGVAAGYLAAG
;
A
#
# COMPACT_ATOMS: atom_id res chain seq x y z
N MET A 1 -11.41 -8.56 -15.54
CA MET A 1 -10.38 -9.11 -14.62
C MET A 1 -11.09 -9.48 -13.32
N SER A 2 -10.73 -10.57 -12.64
CA SER A 2 -11.40 -10.93 -11.37
C SER A 2 -10.92 -10.02 -10.23
N THR A 3 -11.76 -9.81 -9.21
CA THR A 3 -11.39 -9.07 -8.00
C THR A 3 -10.14 -9.64 -7.34
N ALA A 4 -10.02 -10.97 -7.28
CA ALA A 4 -8.84 -11.63 -6.73
C ALA A 4 -7.57 -11.27 -7.50
N SER A 5 -7.61 -11.25 -8.84
CA SER A 5 -6.48 -10.82 -9.66
C SER A 5 -6.10 -9.36 -9.42
N VAL A 6 -7.08 -8.46 -9.25
CA VAL A 6 -6.82 -7.05 -8.92
C VAL A 6 -6.06 -6.93 -7.59
N ILE A 7 -6.54 -7.61 -6.55
CA ILE A 7 -5.91 -7.57 -5.21
C ILE A 7 -4.48 -8.11 -5.28
N LEU A 8 -4.28 -9.26 -5.95
CA LEU A 8 -2.95 -9.86 -6.09
C LEU A 8 -1.98 -8.94 -6.83
N LEU A 9 -2.42 -8.29 -7.91
CA LEU A 9 -1.61 -7.31 -8.64
C LEU A 9 -1.31 -6.07 -7.81
N GLY A 10 -2.25 -5.60 -7.00
CA GLY A 10 -2.05 -4.52 -6.05
C GLY A 10 -0.97 -4.86 -5.02
N CYS A 11 -1.09 -6.01 -4.37
CA CYS A 11 -0.10 -6.51 -3.41
C CYS A 11 1.29 -6.70 -4.05
N LEU A 12 1.34 -7.25 -5.26
CA LEU A 12 2.59 -7.39 -6.00
C LEU A 12 3.19 -6.02 -6.35
N GLY A 13 2.36 -5.07 -6.75
CA GLY A 13 2.76 -3.70 -7.05
C GLY A 13 3.42 -3.02 -5.84
N VAL A 14 2.83 -3.15 -4.66
CA VAL A 14 3.40 -2.68 -3.40
C VAL A 14 4.76 -3.31 -3.14
N ILE A 15 4.86 -4.64 -3.21
CA ILE A 15 6.11 -5.37 -2.97
C ILE A 15 7.23 -4.89 -3.89
N VAL A 16 6.93 -4.74 -5.18
CA VAL A 16 7.90 -4.26 -6.17
C VAL A 16 8.27 -2.80 -5.91
N PHE A 17 7.28 -1.96 -5.60
CA PHE A 17 7.50 -0.55 -5.30
C PHE A 17 8.40 -0.38 -4.08
N ASP A 18 8.16 -1.13 -3.00
CA ASP A 18 8.96 -1.10 -1.78
C ASP A 18 10.39 -1.59 -1.99
N ALA A 19 10.56 -2.63 -2.81
CA ALA A 19 11.90 -3.07 -3.21
C ALA A 19 12.66 -1.96 -3.96
N LEU A 20 12.01 -1.29 -4.90
CA LEU A 20 12.59 -0.18 -5.66
C LEU A 20 12.87 1.04 -4.77
N ALA A 21 11.94 1.39 -3.88
CA ALA A 21 12.10 2.47 -2.91
C ALA A 21 13.27 2.21 -1.96
N ALA A 22 13.45 0.96 -1.50
CA ALA A 22 14.59 0.57 -0.68
C ALA A 22 15.91 0.73 -1.43
N LEU A 23 16.00 0.22 -2.66
CA LEU A 23 17.19 0.35 -3.50
C LEU A 23 17.51 1.81 -3.82
N LEU A 24 16.48 2.62 -4.09
CA LEU A 24 16.64 4.04 -4.38
C LEU A 24 17.05 4.83 -3.14
N SER A 25 16.46 4.53 -1.97
CA SER A 25 16.84 5.15 -0.69
C SER A 25 18.32 4.93 -0.36
N ARG A 26 18.83 3.71 -0.63
CA ARG A 26 20.23 3.34 -0.44
C ARG A 26 21.19 4.14 -1.35
N THR A 27 20.76 4.47 -2.56
CA THR A 27 21.62 5.11 -3.57
C THR A 27 21.54 6.63 -3.55
N THR A 28 20.42 7.21 -3.10
CA THR A 28 20.15 8.65 -3.14
C THR A 28 20.21 9.33 -1.77
N SER A 29 20.41 8.57 -0.69
CA SER A 29 20.31 9.03 0.70
C SER A 29 18.94 9.62 1.07
N LEU A 30 17.93 9.47 0.20
CA LEU A 30 16.55 9.80 0.52
C LEU A 30 16.02 8.77 1.51
N ARG A 31 15.36 9.23 2.56
CA ARG A 31 14.75 8.34 3.54
C ARG A 31 13.60 7.56 2.91
N TYR A 32 13.50 6.28 3.24
CA TYR A 32 12.48 5.36 2.75
C TYR A 32 11.05 5.90 2.90
N VAL A 33 10.78 6.59 4.02
CA VAL A 33 9.46 7.17 4.33
C VAL A 33 8.93 8.12 3.27
N TRP A 34 9.81 8.77 2.49
CA TRP A 34 9.42 9.70 1.43
C TRP A 34 8.73 9.01 0.25
N PHE A 35 8.84 7.70 0.13
CA PHE A 35 8.17 6.91 -0.90
C PHE A 35 6.76 6.47 -0.49
N ALA A 36 6.37 6.61 0.78
CA ALA A 36 5.06 6.20 1.28
C ALA A 36 3.85 6.78 0.49
N PRO A 37 3.87 8.02 -0.02
CA PRO A 37 2.80 8.52 -0.88
C PRO A 37 2.58 7.70 -2.15
N GLY A 38 3.64 7.08 -2.69
CA GLY A 38 3.55 6.20 -3.85
C GLY A 38 2.74 4.93 -3.53
N SER A 39 2.99 4.31 -2.38
CA SER A 39 2.20 3.15 -1.94
C SER A 39 0.73 3.50 -1.71
N PHE A 40 0.41 4.71 -1.23
CA PHE A 40 -0.99 5.18 -1.11
C PHE A 40 -1.73 5.22 -2.44
N VAL A 41 -1.04 5.62 -3.52
CA VAL A 41 -1.61 5.57 -4.87
C VAL A 41 -1.93 4.13 -5.28
N ILE A 42 -1.04 3.19 -4.97
CA ILE A 42 -1.25 1.77 -5.26
C ILE A 42 -2.48 1.24 -4.51
N TYR A 43 -2.69 1.60 -3.24
CA TYR A 43 -3.87 1.18 -2.48
C TYR A 43 -5.16 1.74 -3.08
N ALA A 44 -5.14 3.03 -3.45
CA ALA A 44 -6.29 3.69 -4.07
C ALA A 44 -6.67 3.03 -5.40
N VAL A 45 -5.69 2.77 -6.25
CA VAL A 45 -5.87 2.12 -7.56
C VAL A 45 -6.37 0.68 -7.38
N THR A 46 -5.81 -0.06 -6.41
CA THR A 46 -6.26 -1.42 -6.10
C THR A 46 -7.70 -1.43 -5.62
N GLY A 47 -8.06 -0.51 -4.72
CA GLY A 47 -9.43 -0.36 -4.22
C GLY A 47 -10.42 0.04 -5.32
N TYR A 48 -10.04 0.97 -6.20
CA TYR A 48 -10.84 1.38 -7.37
C TYR A 48 -11.22 0.17 -8.23
N PHE A 49 -10.22 -0.54 -8.73
CA PHE A 49 -10.45 -1.65 -9.68
C PHE A 49 -11.13 -2.85 -9.01
N ALA A 50 -10.94 -3.04 -7.70
CA ALA A 50 -11.63 -4.10 -6.97
C ALA A 50 -13.12 -3.78 -6.76
N ALA A 51 -13.44 -2.51 -6.46
CA ALA A 51 -14.83 -2.04 -6.40
C ALA A 51 -15.52 -2.14 -7.76
N ASP A 52 -14.88 -1.65 -8.83
CA ASP A 52 -15.36 -1.72 -10.21
C ASP A 52 -15.64 -3.18 -10.64
N ALA A 53 -14.69 -4.09 -10.42
CA ALA A 53 -14.83 -5.49 -10.80
C ALA A 53 -15.92 -6.24 -10.02
N SER A 54 -16.27 -5.78 -8.81
CA SER A 54 -17.24 -6.44 -7.92
C SER A 54 -18.60 -5.74 -7.84
N GLY A 55 -18.69 -4.49 -8.30
CA GLY A 55 -19.83 -3.61 -8.07
C GLY A 55 -20.03 -3.21 -6.59
N SER A 56 -18.99 -3.33 -5.74
CA SER A 56 -19.12 -3.14 -4.29
C SER A 56 -18.02 -2.27 -3.69
N VAL A 57 -18.42 -1.13 -3.10
CA VAL A 57 -17.51 -0.22 -2.38
C VAL A 57 -16.84 -0.91 -1.19
N VAL A 58 -17.54 -1.82 -0.51
CA VAL A 58 -16.99 -2.60 0.62
C VAL A 58 -15.83 -3.47 0.16
N VAL A 59 -15.94 -4.08 -1.02
CA VAL A 59 -14.87 -4.90 -1.60
C VAL A 59 -13.67 -4.03 -1.99
N GLY A 60 -13.89 -2.84 -2.55
CA GLY A 60 -12.82 -1.88 -2.82
C GLY A 60 -12.08 -1.40 -1.56
N ALA A 61 -12.82 -1.08 -0.50
CA ALA A 61 -12.26 -0.71 0.80
C ALA A 61 -11.40 -1.85 1.38
N ALA A 62 -11.92 -3.07 1.36
CA ALA A 62 -11.19 -4.25 1.82
C ALA A 62 -9.92 -4.50 0.98
N ALA A 63 -10.01 -4.38 -0.34
CA ALA A 63 -8.86 -4.54 -1.24
C ALA A 63 -7.73 -3.53 -0.97
N GLY A 64 -8.07 -2.24 -0.79
CA GLY A 64 -7.11 -1.20 -0.41
C GLY A 64 -6.47 -1.45 0.95
N ALA A 65 -7.26 -1.89 1.94
CA ALA A 65 -6.76 -2.26 3.27
C ALA A 65 -5.80 -3.47 3.23
N VAL A 66 -6.11 -4.47 2.39
CA VAL A 66 -5.24 -5.64 2.20
C VAL A 66 -3.90 -5.23 1.58
N ALA A 67 -3.91 -4.40 0.54
CA ALA A 67 -2.68 -3.90 -0.07
C ALA A 67 -1.82 -3.10 0.95
N ALA A 68 -2.44 -2.23 1.74
CA ALA A 68 -1.77 -1.49 2.80
C ALA A 68 -1.23 -2.39 3.94
N THR A 69 -1.90 -3.50 4.24
CA THR A 69 -1.41 -4.48 5.21
C THR A 69 -0.17 -5.20 4.67
N VAL A 70 -0.17 -5.53 3.38
CA VAL A 70 0.99 -6.13 2.71
C VAL A 70 2.19 -5.18 2.72
N ASP A 71 1.97 -3.89 2.48
CA ASP A 71 3.01 -2.85 2.59
C ASP A 71 3.61 -2.81 4.01
N ALA A 72 2.76 -2.65 5.02
CA ALA A 72 3.17 -2.55 6.40
C ALA A 72 3.92 -3.80 6.92
N THR A 73 3.69 -4.96 6.29
CA THR A 73 4.31 -6.24 6.67
C THR A 73 5.45 -6.63 5.73
N LEU A 74 5.12 -7.13 4.54
CA LEU A 74 6.08 -7.63 3.56
C LEU A 74 6.94 -6.49 3.00
N GLY A 75 6.35 -5.33 2.75
CA GLY A 75 7.07 -4.14 2.31
C GLY A 75 8.17 -3.73 3.30
N SER A 76 7.82 -3.62 4.58
CA SER A 76 8.76 -3.38 5.68
C SER A 76 9.87 -4.46 5.77
N ILE A 77 9.51 -5.73 5.65
CA ILE A 77 10.49 -6.85 5.66
C ILE A 77 11.47 -6.72 4.50
N ILE A 78 10.97 -6.46 3.28
CA ILE A 78 11.77 -6.35 2.06
C ILE A 78 12.68 -5.13 2.14
N GLY A 79 12.14 -3.98 2.53
CA GLY A 79 12.91 -2.76 2.62
C GLY A 79 14.04 -2.87 3.64
N LYS A 80 13.78 -3.45 4.82
CA LYS A 80 14.83 -3.75 5.82
C LYS A 80 15.85 -4.77 5.29
N GLY A 81 15.39 -5.82 4.59
CA GLY A 81 16.26 -6.83 3.97
C GLY A 81 17.18 -6.27 2.88
N LEU A 82 16.71 -5.27 2.13
CA LEU A 82 17.47 -4.58 1.09
C LEU A 82 18.32 -3.41 1.63
N GLN A 83 18.36 -3.23 2.95
CA GLN A 83 19.12 -2.17 3.63
C GLN A 83 18.73 -0.77 3.13
N GLY A 84 17.42 -0.51 2.98
CA GLY A 84 16.93 0.83 2.74
C GLY A 84 17.26 1.79 3.89
N GLU A 85 17.27 3.09 3.63
CA GLU A 85 17.52 4.09 4.66
C GLU A 85 16.27 4.39 5.48
N PHE A 86 16.19 3.80 6.67
CA PHE A 86 15.06 3.94 7.59
C PHE A 86 15.35 4.93 8.70
N GLU A 87 14.31 5.69 9.07
CA GLU A 87 14.32 6.45 10.31
C GLU A 87 14.21 5.48 11.50
N PRO A 88 15.05 5.60 12.54
CA PRO A 88 14.83 4.87 13.78
C PRO A 88 13.57 5.41 14.47
N VAL A 89 12.52 4.58 14.52
CA VAL A 89 11.24 4.94 15.15
C VAL A 89 10.95 3.97 16.30
N ALA A 90 10.28 4.46 17.34
CA ALA A 90 9.84 3.60 18.43
C ALA A 90 8.81 2.56 17.93
N PRO A 91 8.80 1.32 18.45
CA PRO A 91 7.88 0.26 17.98
C PRO A 91 6.39 0.66 18.01
N ARG A 92 5.99 1.49 18.97
CA ARG A 92 4.61 2.03 19.05
C ARG A 92 4.27 2.94 17.87
N LEU A 93 5.22 3.71 17.39
CA LEU A 93 5.05 4.60 16.24
C LEU A 93 5.07 3.81 14.93
N GLU A 94 5.87 2.73 14.83
CA GLU A 94 5.79 1.79 13.69
C GLU A 94 4.38 1.17 13.60
N ALA A 95 3.84 0.68 14.72
CA ALA A 95 2.49 0.12 14.77
C ALA A 95 1.41 1.17 14.44
N ALA A 96 1.55 2.40 14.92
CA ALA A 96 0.64 3.49 14.59
C ALA A 96 0.72 3.87 13.10
N GLY A 97 1.92 3.85 12.50
CA GLY A 97 2.13 4.07 11.07
C GLY A 97 1.48 3.00 10.21
N ALA A 98 1.59 1.73 10.61
CA ALA A 98 0.91 0.61 9.94
C ALA A 98 -0.63 0.76 10.02
N ALA A 99 -1.17 1.05 11.21
CA ALA A 99 -2.60 1.27 11.38
C ALA A 99 -3.10 2.48 10.57
N PHE A 100 -2.30 3.54 10.49
CA PHE A 100 -2.57 4.71 9.65
C PHE A 100 -2.61 4.32 8.17
N ALA A 101 -1.60 3.61 7.66
CA ALA A 101 -1.55 3.16 6.27
C ALA A 101 -2.76 2.30 5.89
N ILE A 102 -3.16 1.35 6.77
CA ILE A 102 -4.33 0.51 6.57
C ILE A 102 -5.62 1.33 6.53
N THR A 103 -5.75 2.30 7.43
CA THR A 103 -6.91 3.20 7.47
C THR A 103 -6.98 4.04 6.19
N VAL A 104 -5.85 4.59 5.75
CA VAL A 104 -5.75 5.35 4.48
C VAL A 104 -6.08 4.46 3.29
N GLY A 105 -5.56 3.23 3.24
CA GLY A 105 -5.86 2.27 2.17
C GLY A 105 -7.35 1.93 2.10
N ALA A 106 -8.01 1.74 3.25
CA ALA A 106 -9.44 1.52 3.32
C ALA A 106 -10.24 2.74 2.83
N LEU A 107 -9.90 3.94 3.31
CA LEU A 107 -10.57 5.19 2.92
C LEU A 107 -10.37 5.50 1.44
N ALA A 108 -9.17 5.28 0.90
CA ALA A 108 -8.88 5.42 -0.51
C ALA A 108 -9.72 4.45 -1.34
N GLY A 109 -9.85 3.19 -0.90
CA GLY A 109 -10.74 2.21 -1.53
C GLY A 109 -12.22 2.59 -1.48
N VAL A 110 -12.68 3.22 -0.39
CA VAL A 110 -14.05 3.77 -0.29
C VAL A 110 -14.24 4.91 -1.29
N ALA A 111 -13.35 5.91 -1.27
CA ALA A 111 -13.44 7.08 -2.15
C ALA A 111 -13.42 6.66 -3.64
N ALA A 112 -12.51 5.75 -3.98
CA ALA A 112 -12.40 5.19 -5.31
C ALA A 112 -13.61 4.33 -5.70
N GLY A 113 -14.15 3.54 -4.77
CA GLY A 113 -15.35 2.76 -5.02
C GLY A 113 -16.59 3.61 -5.31
N TYR A 114 -16.73 4.77 -4.65
CA TYR A 114 -17.79 5.73 -4.98
C TYR A 114 -17.60 6.35 -6.37
N LEU A 115 -16.36 6.56 -6.82
CA LEU A 115 -16.06 7.04 -8.18
C LEU A 115 -16.35 5.99 -9.26
N ALA A 116 -16.18 4.69 -8.94
CA ALA A 116 -16.48 3.61 -9.87
C ALA A 116 -17.99 3.31 -9.99
N ALA A 117 -18.79 3.70 -9.00
CA ALA A 117 -20.22 3.42 -8.95
C ALA A 117 -21.11 4.54 -9.53
N GLY A 118 -20.53 5.68 -9.91
CA GLY A 118 -21.22 6.83 -10.52
C GLY A 118 -21.02 6.89 -12.02
#